data_AF-A0A507DZS0-F1
#
_entry.id   AF-A0A507DZS0-F1
#
_cell.length_a   1.000
_cell.length_b   1.000
_cell.length_c   1.000
_cell.angle_alpha   90.00
_cell.angle_beta   90.00
_cell.angle_gamma   90.00
#
_symmetry.space_group_name_H-M   'P 1'
#
loop_
_entity.id
_entity.type
_entity.pdbx_description
1 polymer ?
#
loop_
_entity_poly.entity_id
_entity_poly.type
_entity_poly.pdbx_seq_one_letter_code
_entity_poly.pdbx_strand_id
1 'polypeptide(L)'
;MPYYWCEFCNRDFTTENGLRNHTSAKHPYCDDCYEQFSTTSEYNDHCNIYHSEEEEDSEEEEDSEEEEWPSCSFCGRAFNSDRGVQQHVAAVHACSYCNALVRDVRRHEVEEHLTCVDCQRTFGRPNDLGKHRASGVHSARNVVCPFCHVRFRLPSAVAQHLENGKCPCKPNMTRQDVKDFFRDQERRHNLEGAVLVPRITDGRSAGSAVPQRATAASWNGFAYACCVCNRGFQGLSQLNAHLITHESRDWRCFRCRRTYNLLSALVQHWEQSACGSHANPATKLVGRQRMLGYPAHG
;
A
#
# COMPACT_ATOMS: atom_id res chain seq x y z
N MET A 1 -10.88 21.19 7.38
CA MET A 1 -11.31 22.29 6.50
C MET A 1 -10.65 22.02 5.15
N PRO A 2 -11.40 21.70 4.08
CA PRO A 2 -10.80 21.49 2.76
C PRO A 2 -10.31 22.85 2.24
N TYR A 3 -9.01 22.94 1.93
CA TYR A 3 -8.43 24.06 1.20
C TYR A 3 -8.45 23.69 -0.29
N TYR A 4 -8.99 24.58 -1.11
CA TYR A 4 -9.01 24.46 -2.57
C TYR A 4 -7.90 25.36 -3.10
N TRP A 5 -7.07 24.93 -4.05
CA TRP A 5 -6.00 25.76 -4.58
C TRP A 5 -6.03 25.76 -6.10
N CYS A 6 -5.64 26.87 -6.70
CA CYS A 6 -5.55 27.02 -8.14
C CYS A 6 -4.25 26.38 -8.64
N GLU A 7 -4.33 25.41 -9.53
CA GLU A 7 -3.15 24.71 -10.06
C GLU A 7 -2.32 25.56 -11.03
N PHE A 8 -2.89 26.66 -11.55
CA PHE A 8 -2.23 27.56 -12.50
C PHE A 8 -1.43 28.67 -11.84
N CYS A 9 -1.88 29.21 -10.70
CA CYS A 9 -1.19 30.30 -9.99
C CYS A 9 -0.92 30.02 -8.51
N ASN A 10 -1.18 28.79 -8.05
CA ASN A 10 -0.92 28.28 -6.69
C ASN A 10 -1.54 29.11 -5.56
N ARG A 11 -2.68 29.77 -5.83
CA ARG A 11 -3.41 30.57 -4.85
C ARG A 11 -4.43 29.72 -4.09
N ASP A 12 -4.52 29.90 -2.78
CA ASP A 12 -5.44 29.14 -1.91
C ASP A 12 -6.80 29.83 -1.72
N PHE A 13 -7.83 29.01 -1.60
CA PHE A 13 -9.22 29.39 -1.44
C PHE A 13 -9.86 28.55 -0.33
N THR A 14 -10.68 29.22 0.47
CA THR A 14 -11.40 28.62 1.61
C THR A 14 -12.67 27.89 1.19
N THR A 15 -13.11 28.05 -0.08
CA THR A 15 -14.31 27.44 -0.64
C THR A 15 -14.11 27.08 -2.11
N GLU A 16 -14.75 25.99 -2.56
CA GLU A 16 -14.71 25.54 -3.96
C GLU A 16 -15.26 26.60 -4.93
N ASN A 17 -16.31 27.30 -4.52
CA ASN A 17 -16.91 28.37 -5.30
C ASN A 17 -15.94 29.56 -5.49
N GLY A 18 -15.09 29.83 -4.49
CA GLY A 18 -14.03 30.83 -4.58
C GLY A 18 -12.97 30.45 -5.60
N LEU A 19 -12.57 29.18 -5.65
CA LEU A 19 -11.65 28.66 -6.67
C LEU A 19 -12.28 28.75 -8.07
N ARG A 20 -13.54 28.32 -8.25
CA ARG A 20 -14.23 28.35 -9.55
C ARG A 20 -14.38 29.75 -10.12
N ASN A 21 -14.80 30.71 -9.29
CA ASN A 21 -14.91 32.11 -9.71
C ASN A 21 -13.55 32.73 -10.04
N HIS A 22 -12.49 32.32 -9.34
CA HIS A 22 -11.14 32.75 -9.63
C HIS A 22 -10.65 32.19 -10.98
N THR A 23 -10.85 30.89 -11.24
CA THR A 23 -10.46 30.27 -12.50
C THR A 23 -11.19 30.89 -13.68
N SER A 24 -12.50 31.11 -13.59
CA SER A 24 -13.27 31.74 -14.68
C SER A 24 -12.92 33.21 -14.93
N ALA A 25 -12.40 33.93 -13.92
CA ALA A 25 -12.11 35.36 -14.04
C ALA A 25 -10.63 35.67 -14.36
N LYS A 26 -9.71 34.73 -14.15
CA LYS A 26 -8.26 34.97 -14.23
C LYS A 26 -7.50 34.01 -15.16
N HIS A 27 -8.11 32.89 -15.52
CA HIS A 27 -7.52 31.90 -16.42
C HIS A 27 -8.41 31.82 -17.65
N PRO A 28 -7.97 32.35 -18.80
CA PRO A 28 -8.75 32.28 -20.03
C PRO A 28 -9.00 30.82 -20.42
N TYR A 29 -10.15 30.55 -21.02
CA TYR A 29 -10.50 29.23 -21.49
C TYR A 29 -10.98 29.34 -22.94
N CYS A 30 -10.58 28.40 -23.78
CA CYS A 30 -11.00 28.35 -25.18
C CYS A 30 -12.38 27.72 -25.27
N ASP A 31 -13.35 28.42 -25.86
CA ASP A 31 -14.72 27.90 -26.06
C ASP A 31 -14.77 26.80 -27.15
N ASP A 32 -13.81 26.76 -28.07
CA ASP A 32 -13.78 25.81 -29.20
C ASP A 32 -13.22 24.44 -28.80
N CYS A 33 -12.21 24.39 -27.93
CA CYS A 33 -11.57 23.15 -27.48
C CYS A 33 -11.67 22.88 -25.97
N TYR A 34 -12.27 23.80 -25.21
CA TYR A 34 -12.48 23.72 -23.75
C TYR A 34 -11.20 23.63 -22.90
N GLU A 35 -10.02 23.99 -23.43
CA GLU A 35 -8.77 24.09 -22.67
C GLU A 35 -8.67 25.40 -21.86
N GLN A 36 -8.05 25.34 -20.67
CA GLN A 36 -7.83 26.47 -19.76
C GLN A 36 -6.34 26.85 -19.69
N PHE A 37 -6.06 28.16 -19.71
CA PHE A 37 -4.72 28.71 -19.81
C PHE A 37 -4.32 29.54 -18.59
N SER A 38 -3.04 29.52 -18.25
CA SER A 38 -2.55 30.22 -17.07
C SER A 38 -2.46 31.72 -17.28
N THR A 39 -2.24 32.17 -18.53
CA THR A 39 -2.15 33.58 -18.93
C THR A 39 -2.90 33.88 -20.23
N THR A 40 -3.23 35.15 -20.45
CA THR A 40 -3.83 35.64 -21.70
C THR A 40 -2.91 35.51 -22.91
N SER A 41 -1.58 35.59 -22.72
CA SER A 41 -0.62 35.39 -23.82
C SER A 41 -0.67 33.94 -24.32
N GLU A 42 -0.63 32.97 -23.42
CA GLU A 42 -0.71 31.54 -23.76
C GLU A 42 -2.03 31.18 -24.44
N TYR A 43 -3.14 31.78 -23.98
CA TYR A 43 -4.45 31.63 -24.61
C TYR A 43 -4.49 32.26 -26.02
N ASN A 44 -3.96 33.47 -26.19
CA ASN A 44 -3.94 34.13 -27.49
C ASN A 44 -3.06 33.37 -28.48
N ASP A 45 -1.89 32.89 -28.05
CA ASP A 45 -1.02 32.05 -28.87
C ASP A 45 -1.75 30.76 -29.26
N HIS A 46 -2.48 30.14 -28.34
CA HIS A 46 -3.31 28.97 -28.63
C HIS A 46 -4.41 29.29 -29.67
N CYS A 47 -5.22 30.31 -29.45
CA CYS A 47 -6.29 30.65 -30.40
C CYS A 47 -5.74 31.08 -31.76
N ASN A 48 -4.60 31.78 -31.80
CA ASN A 48 -3.99 32.22 -33.05
C ASN A 48 -3.30 31.09 -33.83
N ILE A 49 -2.97 29.97 -33.18
CA ILE A 49 -2.35 28.81 -33.81
C ILE A 49 -3.39 27.75 -34.20
N TYR A 50 -4.42 27.55 -33.38
CA TYR A 50 -5.35 26.44 -33.52
C TYR A 50 -6.77 26.84 -33.94
N HIS A 51 -7.12 28.13 -33.83
CA HIS A 51 -8.48 28.65 -34.05
C HIS A 51 -8.50 29.93 -34.91
N SER A 52 -7.38 30.31 -35.53
CA SER A 52 -7.35 31.41 -36.49
C SER A 52 -7.89 30.91 -37.83
N GLU A 53 -9.04 31.43 -38.23
CA GLU A 53 -9.46 31.46 -39.63
C GLU A 53 -8.94 32.79 -40.19
N GLU A 54 -7.92 32.74 -41.05
CA GLU A 54 -7.48 33.93 -41.78
C GLU A 54 -8.55 34.26 -42.83
N GLU A 55 -9.20 35.43 -42.69
CA GLU A 55 -9.95 36.04 -43.79
C GLU A 55 -8.93 36.41 -44.89
N GLU A 56 -8.94 35.63 -45.98
CA GLU A 56 -8.26 35.96 -47.23
C GLU A 56 -8.82 37.28 -47.79
N ASP A 57 -7.96 38.29 -47.96
CA ASP A 57 -8.15 39.23 -49.06
C ASP A 57 -6.81 39.73 -49.62
N SER A 58 -6.77 39.74 -50.96
CA SER A 58 -5.76 40.31 -51.88
C SER A 58 -4.39 39.63 -52.06
N GLU A 59 -4.31 38.86 -53.15
CA GLU A 59 -3.32 38.92 -54.24
C GLU A 59 -1.83 39.18 -53.89
N GLU A 60 -1.01 38.13 -54.00
CA GLU A 60 0.23 38.11 -54.80
C GLU A 60 0.76 36.66 -54.88
N GLU A 61 0.96 36.15 -56.10
CA GLU A 61 1.55 34.83 -56.36
C GLU A 61 3.04 34.83 -55.99
N GLU A 62 3.48 33.94 -55.08
CA GLU A 62 4.84 33.42 -55.06
C GLU A 62 4.90 32.08 -54.28
N ASP A 63 5.14 30.99 -55.02
CA ASP A 63 5.62 29.65 -54.63
C ASP A 63 5.44 29.22 -53.16
N SER A 64 4.30 28.61 -52.84
CA SER A 64 4.07 27.95 -51.55
C SER A 64 4.75 26.58 -51.51
N GLU A 65 6.04 26.55 -51.20
CA GLU A 65 6.66 25.35 -50.64
C GLU A 65 5.96 25.06 -49.31
N GLU A 66 5.23 23.94 -49.24
CA GLU A 66 4.57 23.45 -48.01
C GLU A 66 5.58 23.46 -46.85
N GLU A 67 5.49 24.42 -45.92
CA GLU A 67 6.33 24.44 -44.72
C GLU A 67 5.95 23.25 -43.83
N GLU A 68 6.57 22.10 -44.10
CA GLU A 68 6.35 20.86 -43.36
C GLU A 68 7.08 20.95 -42.02
N TRP A 69 6.33 21.21 -40.94
CA TRP A 69 6.91 21.33 -39.61
C TRP A 69 7.54 20.02 -39.15
N PRO A 70 8.80 20.00 -38.68
CA PRO A 70 9.46 18.78 -38.26
C PRO A 70 8.73 18.15 -37.07
N SER A 71 8.45 16.86 -37.17
CA SER A 71 7.68 16.10 -36.18
C SER A 71 8.51 15.07 -35.44
N CYS A 72 8.10 14.74 -34.22
CA CYS A 72 8.74 13.71 -33.43
C CYS A 72 8.43 12.32 -34.01
N SER A 73 9.47 11.57 -34.34
CA SER A 73 9.35 10.19 -34.87
C SER A 73 8.71 9.18 -33.91
N PHE A 74 8.65 9.49 -32.60
CA PHE A 74 8.08 8.60 -31.59
C PHE A 74 6.58 8.85 -31.32
N CYS A 75 6.16 10.12 -31.27
CA CYS A 75 4.80 10.50 -30.90
C CYS A 75 4.04 11.31 -31.95
N GLY A 76 4.70 11.72 -33.04
CA GLY A 76 4.10 12.47 -34.15
C GLY A 76 3.85 13.95 -33.85
N ARG A 77 4.24 14.47 -32.69
CA ARG A 77 4.06 15.88 -32.33
C ARG A 77 4.92 16.76 -33.23
N ALA A 78 4.33 17.77 -33.87
CA ALA A 78 5.02 18.74 -34.71
C ALA A 78 5.67 19.86 -33.87
N PHE A 79 6.76 20.41 -34.37
CA PHE A 79 7.53 21.48 -33.74
C PHE A 79 7.95 22.50 -34.80
N ASN A 80 8.08 23.76 -34.41
CA ASN A 80 8.52 24.84 -35.29
C ASN A 80 10.01 24.78 -35.67
N SER A 81 10.76 23.78 -35.20
CA SER A 81 12.19 23.60 -35.49
C SER A 81 12.68 22.21 -35.11
N ASP A 82 13.70 21.70 -35.81
CA ASP A 82 14.39 20.45 -35.46
C ASP A 82 14.98 20.49 -34.05
N ARG A 83 15.44 21.66 -33.60
CA ARG A 83 15.93 21.85 -32.23
C ARG A 83 14.82 21.58 -31.21
N GLY A 84 13.59 22.00 -31.50
CA GLY A 84 12.41 21.70 -30.68
C GLY A 84 12.14 20.19 -30.59
N VAL A 85 12.22 19.49 -31.73
CA VAL A 85 12.09 18.02 -31.78
C VAL A 85 13.17 17.35 -30.92
N GLN A 86 14.44 17.76 -31.06
CA GLN A 86 15.55 17.17 -30.31
C GLN A 86 15.41 17.37 -28.80
N GLN A 87 15.03 18.57 -28.36
CA GLN A 87 14.79 18.84 -26.93
C GLN A 87 13.62 18.03 -26.39
N HIS A 88 12.54 17.91 -27.17
CA HIS A 88 11.41 17.06 -26.81
C HIS A 88 11.81 15.58 -26.68
N VAL A 89 12.55 15.04 -27.65
CA VAL A 89 13.01 13.65 -27.62
C VAL A 89 13.91 13.41 -26.41
N ALA A 90 14.81 14.33 -26.08
CA ALA A 90 15.66 14.23 -24.91
C ALA A 90 14.89 14.31 -23.58
N ALA A 91 13.80 15.09 -23.50
CA ALA A 91 13.03 15.28 -22.28
C ALA A 91 11.95 14.21 -22.05
N VAL A 92 11.35 13.69 -23.13
CA VAL A 92 10.14 12.83 -23.07
C VAL A 92 10.45 11.39 -23.47
N HIS A 93 11.40 11.18 -24.38
CA HIS A 93 11.70 9.86 -24.94
C HIS A 93 13.02 9.27 -24.44
N ALA A 94 13.83 10.02 -23.67
CA ALA A 94 15.06 9.50 -23.08
C ALA A 94 14.83 8.91 -21.68
N CYS A 95 15.26 7.66 -21.49
CA CYS A 95 15.25 7.02 -20.18
C CYS A 95 16.29 7.62 -19.24
N SER A 96 15.89 8.00 -18.03
CA SER A 96 16.77 8.61 -17.04
C SER A 96 17.84 7.66 -16.46
N TYR A 97 17.64 6.34 -16.57
CA TYR A 97 18.52 5.33 -15.99
C TYR A 97 19.56 4.80 -16.97
N CYS A 98 19.23 4.71 -18.26
CA CYS A 98 20.09 4.12 -19.29
C CYS A 98 20.28 4.99 -20.53
N ASN A 99 19.62 6.16 -20.60
CA ASN A 99 19.63 7.08 -21.74
C ASN A 99 19.13 6.47 -23.05
N ALA A 100 18.44 5.31 -23.03
CA ALA A 100 17.81 4.75 -24.21
C ALA A 100 16.66 5.65 -24.68
N LEU A 101 16.57 5.85 -26.00
CA LEU A 101 15.46 6.57 -26.63
C LEU A 101 14.34 5.58 -26.94
N VAL A 102 13.19 5.78 -26.30
CA VAL A 102 12.03 4.90 -26.39
C VAL A 102 10.75 5.71 -26.52
N ARG A 103 9.76 5.14 -27.23
CA ARG A 103 8.44 5.78 -27.40
C ARG A 103 7.75 6.04 -26.06
N ASP A 104 7.82 5.07 -25.13
CA ASP A 104 7.20 5.15 -23.81
C ASP A 104 8.26 4.86 -22.73
N VAL A 105 8.81 5.93 -22.17
CA VAL A 105 9.83 5.85 -21.10
C VAL A 105 9.26 5.21 -19.84
N ARG A 106 7.99 5.48 -19.49
CA ARG A 106 7.38 4.92 -18.27
C ARG A 106 7.26 3.41 -18.36
N ARG A 107 6.82 2.87 -19.50
CA ARG A 107 6.76 1.42 -19.72
C ARG A 107 8.16 0.81 -19.74
N HIS A 108 9.11 1.44 -20.41
CA HIS A 108 10.50 0.98 -20.45
C HIS A 108 11.13 0.90 -19.06
N GLU A 109 10.93 1.92 -18.22
CA GLU A 109 11.44 1.91 -16.84
C GLU A 109 10.82 0.79 -16.00
N VAL A 110 9.55 0.46 -16.23
CA VAL A 110 8.88 -0.67 -15.56
C VAL A 110 9.44 -2.03 -15.99
N GLU A 111 9.70 -2.21 -17.28
CA GLU A 111 10.08 -3.49 -17.86
C GLU A 111 11.58 -3.77 -17.72
N GLU A 112 12.42 -2.78 -18.05
CA GLU A 112 13.88 -2.91 -18.11
C GLU A 112 14.59 -2.49 -16.82
N HIS A 113 13.99 -1.58 -16.05
CA HIS A 113 14.57 -1.07 -14.79
C HIS A 113 13.77 -1.46 -13.55
N LEU A 114 12.67 -2.20 -13.77
CA LEU A 114 11.81 -2.74 -12.71
C LEU A 114 11.40 -1.64 -11.73
N THR A 115 11.00 -0.48 -12.23
CA THR A 115 10.54 0.64 -11.41
C THR A 115 9.06 0.54 -11.06
N CYS A 116 8.69 1.14 -9.94
CA CYS A 116 7.29 1.37 -9.60
C CYS A 116 6.85 2.76 -10.07
N VAL A 117 5.85 2.85 -10.94
CA VAL A 117 5.35 4.12 -11.50
C VAL A 117 4.81 5.06 -10.41
N ASP A 118 4.22 4.52 -9.35
CA ASP A 118 3.58 5.30 -8.29
C ASP A 118 4.58 5.94 -7.30
N CYS A 119 5.76 5.34 -7.11
CA CYS A 119 6.74 5.83 -6.12
C CYS A 119 8.19 5.90 -6.61
N GLN A 120 8.43 5.60 -7.89
CA GLN A 120 9.73 5.65 -8.56
C GLN A 120 10.83 4.80 -7.90
N ARG A 121 10.44 3.77 -7.15
CA ARG A 121 11.38 2.85 -6.51
C ARG A 121 11.81 1.75 -7.48
N THR A 122 13.11 1.51 -7.56
CA THR A 122 13.74 0.45 -8.36
C THR A 122 13.83 -0.87 -7.59
N PHE A 123 13.72 -1.99 -8.30
CA PHE A 123 13.79 -3.34 -7.74
C PHE A 123 14.81 -4.18 -8.49
N GLY A 124 15.54 -5.04 -7.78
CA GLY A 124 16.52 -5.92 -8.42
C GLY A 124 15.91 -7.14 -9.12
N ARG A 125 14.61 -7.43 -8.90
CA ARG A 125 13.93 -8.62 -9.43
C ARG A 125 12.46 -8.35 -9.77
N PRO A 126 11.91 -8.93 -10.85
CA PRO A 126 10.51 -8.71 -11.24
C PRO A 126 9.51 -9.15 -10.17
N ASN A 127 9.79 -10.26 -9.47
CA ASN A 127 8.92 -10.77 -8.40
C ASN A 127 8.81 -9.79 -7.22
N ASP A 128 9.88 -9.04 -6.93
CA ASP A 128 9.89 -8.10 -5.81
C ASP A 128 9.11 -6.83 -6.16
N LEU A 129 9.20 -6.36 -7.40
CA LEU A 129 8.32 -5.31 -7.94
C LEU A 129 6.86 -5.75 -7.94
N GLY A 130 6.57 -6.98 -8.38
CA GLY A 130 5.23 -7.56 -8.37
C GLY A 130 4.64 -7.60 -6.96
N LYS A 131 5.41 -8.08 -5.97
CA LYS A 131 5.01 -8.06 -4.55
C LYS A 131 4.83 -6.65 -4.01
N HIS A 132 5.68 -5.71 -4.41
CA HIS A 132 5.55 -4.31 -4.00
C HIS A 132 4.25 -3.70 -4.52
N ARG A 133 3.93 -3.86 -5.80
CA ARG A 133 2.67 -3.37 -6.41
C ARG A 133 1.44 -4.06 -5.84
N ALA A 134 1.53 -5.36 -5.59
CA ALA A 134 0.46 -6.14 -4.95
C ALA A 134 0.33 -5.82 -3.45
N SER A 135 1.33 -5.21 -2.83
CA SER A 135 1.22 -4.75 -1.44
C SER A 135 0.39 -3.47 -1.35
N GLY A 136 -0.31 -3.26 -0.24
CA GLY A 136 -1.07 -2.03 0.01
C GLY A 136 -0.21 -0.80 0.31
N VAL A 137 1.01 -0.73 -0.23
CA VAL A 137 1.96 0.38 -0.04
C VAL A 137 1.45 1.68 -0.67
N HIS A 138 0.72 1.56 -1.79
CA HIS A 138 0.05 2.68 -2.49
C HIS A 138 -1.42 2.82 -2.12
N SER A 139 -1.92 2.00 -1.18
CA SER A 139 -3.30 2.10 -0.71
C SER A 139 -3.50 3.29 0.23
N ALA A 140 -4.73 3.83 0.23
CA ALA A 140 -5.13 4.90 1.13
C ALA A 140 -5.01 4.49 2.62
N ARG A 141 -4.68 5.46 3.49
CA ARG A 141 -4.56 5.25 4.94
C ARG A 141 -5.93 5.18 5.63
N ASN A 142 -6.60 4.04 5.47
CA ASN A 142 -7.97 3.84 5.94
C ASN A 142 -8.06 3.07 7.27
N VAL A 143 -6.95 2.50 7.74
CA VAL A 143 -6.93 1.72 8.98
C VAL A 143 -6.53 2.62 10.14
N VAL A 144 -7.28 2.59 11.24
CA VAL A 144 -7.10 3.50 12.36
C VAL A 144 -6.67 2.72 13.59
N CYS A 145 -5.64 3.18 14.28
CA CYS A 145 -5.28 2.62 15.58
C CYS A 145 -6.42 2.86 16.58
N PRO A 146 -6.92 1.83 17.29
CA PRO A 146 -8.06 1.99 18.20
C PRO A 146 -7.74 2.79 19.46
N PHE A 147 -6.45 3.01 19.77
CA PHE A 147 -6.02 3.71 20.98
C PHE A 147 -5.59 5.16 20.73
N CYS A 148 -4.79 5.40 19.69
CA CYS A 148 -4.22 6.72 19.40
C CYS A 148 -4.81 7.37 18.15
N HIS A 149 -5.70 6.67 17.43
CA HIS A 149 -6.36 7.13 16.22
C HIS A 149 -5.45 7.54 15.04
N VAL A 150 -4.16 7.22 15.12
CA VAL A 150 -3.21 7.36 14.00
C VAL A 150 -3.66 6.46 12.85
N ARG A 151 -3.55 6.97 11.62
CA ARG A 151 -3.95 6.28 10.40
C ARG A 151 -2.80 5.52 9.75
N PHE A 152 -3.07 4.30 9.31
CA PHE A 152 -2.16 3.37 8.68
C PHE A 152 -2.75 2.87 7.35
N ARG A 153 -1.86 2.42 6.44
CA ARG A 153 -2.26 1.85 5.14
C ARG A 153 -2.71 0.39 5.25
N LEU A 154 -2.11 -0.35 6.18
CA LEU A 154 -2.31 -1.78 6.36
C LEU A 154 -2.62 -2.13 7.82
N PRO A 155 -3.50 -3.11 8.08
CA PRO A 155 -3.69 -3.69 9.42
C PRO A 155 -2.40 -4.18 10.09
N SER A 156 -1.49 -4.80 9.33
CA SER A 156 -0.19 -5.29 9.83
C SER A 156 0.68 -4.17 10.36
N ALA A 157 0.57 -2.96 9.78
CA ALA A 157 1.28 -1.79 10.26
C ALA A 157 0.75 -1.27 11.61
N VAL A 158 -0.55 -1.42 11.88
CA VAL A 158 -1.10 -1.11 13.22
C VAL A 158 -0.64 -2.15 14.23
N ALA A 159 -0.68 -3.44 13.89
CA ALA A 159 -0.18 -4.49 14.77
C ALA A 159 1.29 -4.23 15.14
N GLN A 160 2.13 -3.87 14.15
CA GLN A 160 3.52 -3.50 14.38
C GLN A 160 3.68 -2.22 15.22
N HIS A 161 2.83 -1.21 15.02
CA HIS A 161 2.81 0.01 15.84
C HIS A 161 2.54 -0.30 17.32
N LEU A 162 1.63 -1.23 17.60
CA LEU A 162 1.31 -1.67 18.96
C LEU A 162 2.43 -2.55 19.55
N GLU A 163 2.92 -3.54 18.80
CA GLU A 163 3.96 -4.48 19.25
C GLU A 163 5.31 -3.81 19.56
N ASN A 164 5.61 -2.70 18.90
CA ASN A 164 6.83 -1.94 19.10
C ASN A 164 6.69 -0.82 20.15
N GLY A 165 5.55 -0.72 20.83
CA GLY A 165 5.31 0.31 21.86
C GLY A 165 5.33 1.74 21.32
N LYS A 166 5.17 1.94 20.01
CA LYS A 166 5.20 3.27 19.37
C LYS A 166 3.89 4.05 19.55
N CYS A 167 2.94 3.53 20.32
CA CYS A 167 1.64 4.14 20.57
C CYS A 167 1.74 5.21 21.67
N PRO A 168 1.48 6.50 21.38
CA PRO A 168 1.59 7.58 22.36
C PRO A 168 0.62 7.41 23.54
N CYS A 169 -0.54 6.78 23.32
CA CYS A 169 -1.58 6.58 24.33
C CYS A 169 -1.31 5.36 25.23
N LYS A 170 -0.36 4.50 24.84
CA LYS A 170 0.13 3.37 25.63
C LYS A 170 1.66 3.27 25.51
N PRO A 171 2.39 4.24 26.06
CA PRO A 171 3.85 4.15 26.11
C PRO A 171 4.19 2.92 26.94
N ASN A 172 5.00 2.02 26.39
CA ASN A 172 5.38 0.73 26.99
C ASN A 172 4.37 -0.42 26.84
N MET A 173 3.41 -0.35 25.92
CA MET A 173 2.67 -1.57 25.57
C MET A 173 3.64 -2.58 24.98
N THR A 174 3.89 -3.65 25.73
CA THR A 174 4.78 -4.73 25.34
C THR A 174 4.04 -5.74 24.48
N ARG A 175 4.80 -6.62 23.81
CA ARG A 175 4.22 -7.77 23.11
C ARG A 175 3.37 -8.65 24.05
N GLN A 176 3.68 -8.65 25.36
CA GLN A 176 2.94 -9.42 26.34
C GLN A 176 1.56 -8.80 26.63
N ASP A 177 1.49 -7.48 26.75
CA ASP A 177 0.23 -6.75 26.95
C ASP A 177 -0.73 -6.92 25.77
N VAL A 178 -0.20 -6.92 24.54
CA VAL A 178 -0.98 -7.21 23.34
C VAL A 178 -1.55 -8.63 23.41
N LYS A 179 -0.75 -9.63 23.79
CA LYS A 179 -1.24 -11.02 23.95
C LYS A 179 -2.33 -11.13 25.01
N ASP A 180 -2.14 -10.48 26.16
CA ASP A 180 -3.08 -10.56 27.27
C ASP A 180 -4.42 -9.89 26.92
N PHE A 181 -4.39 -8.81 26.14
CA PHE A 181 -5.59 -8.23 25.53
C PHE A 181 -6.32 -9.24 24.61
N PHE A 182 -5.60 -9.94 23.73
CA PHE A 182 -6.23 -10.94 22.86
C PHE A 182 -6.78 -12.15 23.61
N ARG A 183 -6.12 -12.60 24.69
CA ARG A 183 -6.65 -13.68 25.57
C ARG A 183 -7.93 -13.28 26.27
N ASP A 184 -7.98 -12.05 26.78
CA ASP A 184 -9.17 -11.49 27.42
C ASP A 184 -10.34 -11.37 26.42
N GLN A 185 -10.04 -10.97 25.19
CA GLN A 185 -11.02 -10.93 24.09
C GLN A 185 -11.51 -12.33 23.68
N GLU A 186 -10.62 -13.31 23.48
CA GLU A 186 -11.00 -14.70 23.17
C GLU A 186 -11.92 -15.30 24.24
N ARG A 187 -11.61 -15.10 25.53
CA ARG A 187 -12.43 -15.55 26.65
C ARG A 187 -13.83 -14.94 26.63
N ARG A 188 -13.95 -13.63 26.44
CA ARG A 188 -15.24 -12.93 26.40
C ARG A 188 -16.16 -13.44 25.28
N HIS A 189 -15.57 -13.92 24.19
CA HIS A 189 -16.30 -14.39 23.01
C HIS A 189 -16.38 -15.91 22.90
N ASN A 190 -15.89 -16.66 23.88
CA ASN A 190 -15.83 -18.13 23.87
C ASN A 190 -15.09 -18.68 22.62
N LEU A 191 -13.99 -18.01 22.24
CA LEU A 191 -13.15 -18.32 21.09
C LEU A 191 -11.73 -18.73 21.53
N GLU A 192 -11.61 -19.38 22.68
CA GLU A 192 -10.32 -19.78 23.25
C GLU A 192 -9.51 -20.61 22.24
N GLY A 193 -8.30 -20.15 21.91
CA GLY A 193 -7.42 -20.87 21.01
C GLY A 193 -7.63 -20.62 19.51
N ALA A 194 -8.52 -19.69 19.14
CA ALA A 194 -8.83 -19.39 17.76
C ALA A 194 -7.68 -18.64 17.05
N VAL A 195 -7.10 -17.63 17.71
CA VAL A 195 -6.05 -16.77 17.15
C VAL A 195 -4.74 -16.92 17.92
N LEU A 196 -4.83 -17.10 19.23
CA LEU A 196 -3.70 -17.47 20.07
C LEU A 196 -3.53 -18.99 20.09
N VAL A 197 -2.29 -19.46 20.07
CA VAL A 197 -2.02 -20.88 20.37
C VAL A 197 -2.44 -21.11 21.82
N PRO A 198 -3.37 -22.04 22.10
CA PRO A 198 -3.74 -22.39 23.46
C PRO A 198 -2.48 -22.74 24.24
N ARG A 199 -2.25 -22.05 25.35
CA ARG A 199 -1.24 -22.50 26.30
C ARG A 199 -1.81 -23.74 26.96
N ILE A 200 -0.98 -24.74 27.24
CA ILE A 200 -1.37 -25.93 28.02
C ILE A 200 -1.67 -25.54 29.49
N THR A 201 -1.61 -24.24 29.82
CA THR A 201 -1.70 -23.68 31.16
C THR A 201 -2.69 -22.51 31.20
N ASP A 202 -3.96 -22.85 31.31
CA ASP A 202 -5.01 -21.99 31.84
C ASP A 202 -5.83 -22.77 32.89
N GLY A 203 -5.10 -23.44 33.77
CA GLY A 203 -5.58 -23.72 35.12
C GLY A 203 -5.23 -22.57 36.04
N ARG A 204 -6.20 -22.05 36.79
CA ARG A 204 -5.95 -21.14 37.93
C ARG A 204 -4.80 -21.71 38.77
N SER A 205 -3.82 -20.88 39.12
CA SER A 205 -3.07 -21.07 40.36
C SER A 205 -2.42 -19.76 40.76
N ALA A 206 -2.96 -19.16 41.82
CA ALA A 206 -2.15 -18.40 42.75
C ALA A 206 -1.02 -19.32 43.22
N GLY A 207 0.22 -18.88 43.00
CA GLY A 207 1.45 -19.40 43.59
C GLY A 207 1.57 -20.91 43.80
N SER A 208 2.11 -21.64 42.82
CA SER A 208 3.16 -22.64 43.09
C SER A 208 3.78 -23.13 41.78
N ALA A 209 5.10 -23.33 41.80
CA ALA A 209 5.90 -23.73 40.67
C ALA A 209 5.61 -25.17 40.21
N VAL A 210 5.00 -25.35 39.05
CA VAL A 210 5.05 -26.60 38.26
C VAL A 210 5.33 -26.21 36.80
N PRO A 211 6.35 -26.80 36.13
CA PRO A 211 7.01 -26.13 35.01
C PRO A 211 6.28 -26.31 33.68
N GLN A 212 6.62 -25.40 32.77
CA GLN A 212 6.34 -25.31 31.34
C GLN A 212 6.78 -26.54 30.51
N ARG A 213 6.73 -27.76 31.06
CA ARG A 213 7.37 -28.97 30.53
C ARG A 213 6.34 -30.10 30.35
N ALA A 214 6.30 -30.68 29.15
CA ALA A 214 5.72 -31.98 28.85
C ALA A 214 6.12 -33.02 29.90
N THR A 215 5.15 -33.84 30.27
CA THR A 215 5.27 -34.97 31.20
C THR A 215 5.18 -36.30 30.45
N ALA A 216 5.40 -37.41 31.16
CA ALA A 216 5.30 -38.76 30.60
C ALA A 216 3.93 -39.05 29.92
N ALA A 217 2.88 -38.30 30.26
CA ALA A 217 1.56 -38.37 29.63
C ALA A 217 1.53 -37.93 28.15
N SER A 218 2.61 -37.30 27.66
CA SER A 218 2.73 -36.94 26.23
C SER A 218 3.15 -38.12 25.35
N TRP A 219 3.38 -39.30 25.93
CA TRP A 219 3.69 -40.53 25.22
C TRP A 219 2.42 -41.15 24.63
N ASN A 220 2.41 -41.36 23.31
CA ASN A 220 1.26 -41.92 22.58
C ASN A 220 1.40 -43.41 22.24
N GLY A 221 2.37 -44.10 22.85
CA GLY A 221 2.67 -45.52 22.57
C GLY A 221 3.91 -45.73 21.69
N PHE A 222 4.33 -44.73 20.90
CA PHE A 222 5.48 -44.84 20.00
C PHE A 222 6.43 -43.63 20.04
N ALA A 223 5.96 -42.46 20.45
CA ALA A 223 6.78 -41.26 20.61
C ALA A 223 6.17 -40.31 21.67
N TYR A 224 6.99 -39.37 22.17
CA TYR A 224 6.48 -38.20 22.88
C TYR A 224 5.93 -37.22 21.85
N ALA A 225 4.61 -37.07 21.76
CA ALA A 225 3.95 -36.25 20.76
C ALA A 225 3.68 -34.83 21.27
N CYS A 226 4.03 -33.83 20.46
CA CYS A 226 3.64 -32.46 20.73
C CYS A 226 2.13 -32.29 20.47
N CYS A 227 1.33 -31.92 21.46
CA CYS A 227 -0.11 -31.69 21.28
C CYS A 227 -0.46 -30.51 20.36
N VAL A 228 0.51 -29.66 20.03
CA VAL A 228 0.33 -28.45 19.22
C VAL A 228 0.56 -28.73 17.73
N CYS A 229 1.59 -29.51 17.38
CA CYS A 229 1.97 -29.79 15.99
C CYS A 229 2.05 -31.29 15.65
N ASN A 230 1.73 -32.17 16.60
CA ASN A 230 1.74 -33.63 16.49
C ASN A 230 3.09 -34.25 16.07
N ARG A 231 4.19 -33.50 16.18
CA ARG A 231 5.52 -34.03 15.93
C ARG A 231 5.93 -34.98 17.05
N GLY A 232 6.42 -36.16 16.69
CA GLY A 232 6.91 -37.17 17.61
C GLY A 232 8.38 -36.95 17.96
N PHE A 233 8.72 -37.10 19.24
CA PHE A 233 10.07 -37.00 19.78
C PHE A 233 10.45 -38.28 20.51
N GLN A 234 11.72 -38.66 20.43
CA GLN A 234 12.22 -39.90 21.04
C GLN A 234 12.41 -39.78 22.56
N GLY A 235 12.36 -38.56 23.11
CA GLY A 235 12.52 -38.33 24.54
C GLY A 235 11.76 -37.11 25.04
N LEU A 236 11.40 -37.15 26.32
CA LEU A 236 10.69 -36.07 27.01
C LEU A 236 11.49 -34.76 27.05
N SER A 237 12.81 -34.84 27.14
CA SER A 237 13.72 -33.68 27.08
C SER A 237 13.68 -32.98 25.72
N GLN A 238 13.59 -33.76 24.63
CA GLN A 238 13.49 -33.23 23.26
C GLN A 238 12.13 -32.56 23.02
N LEU A 239 11.04 -33.17 23.50
CA LEU A 239 9.71 -32.55 23.46
C LEU A 239 9.70 -31.24 24.27
N ASN A 240 10.30 -31.24 25.46
CA ASN A 240 10.40 -30.04 26.30
C ASN A 240 11.19 -28.90 25.65
N ALA A 241 12.32 -29.20 25.01
CA ALA A 241 13.07 -28.21 24.25
C ALA A 241 12.27 -27.69 23.06
N HIS A 242 11.48 -28.55 22.40
CA HIS A 242 10.61 -28.18 21.30
C HIS A 242 9.44 -27.28 21.74
N LEU A 243 8.86 -27.48 22.94
CA LEU A 243 7.75 -26.65 23.43
C LEU A 243 8.13 -25.16 23.59
N ILE A 244 9.40 -24.86 23.85
CA ILE A 244 9.94 -23.48 23.87
C ILE A 244 9.78 -22.82 22.48
N THR A 245 9.86 -23.60 21.39
CA THR A 245 9.64 -23.08 20.04
C THR A 245 8.17 -22.70 19.80
N HIS A 246 7.24 -23.26 20.56
CA HIS A 246 5.84 -22.83 20.60
C HIS A 246 5.62 -21.62 21.51
N GLU A 247 6.35 -21.49 22.63
CA GLU A 247 6.31 -20.29 23.48
C GLU A 247 6.71 -19.01 22.74
N SER A 248 7.55 -19.11 21.71
CA SER A 248 7.89 -17.98 20.82
C SER A 248 6.90 -17.73 19.69
N ARG A 249 5.92 -18.62 19.49
CA ARG A 249 5.00 -18.70 18.35
C ARG A 249 3.55 -18.64 18.79
N ASP A 250 3.19 -17.59 19.53
CA ASP A 250 1.88 -17.47 20.17
C ASP A 250 0.72 -17.25 19.20
N TRP A 251 0.96 -16.94 17.93
CA TRP A 251 -0.11 -16.57 16.98
C TRP A 251 -0.37 -17.68 15.97
N ARG A 252 -1.60 -18.17 15.88
CA ARG A 252 -2.00 -19.25 14.96
C ARG A 252 -3.07 -18.76 13.99
N CYS A 253 -2.88 -19.06 12.72
CA CYS A 253 -3.97 -18.93 11.75
C CYS A 253 -5.00 -20.04 11.98
N PHE A 254 -6.23 -19.71 12.38
CA PHE A 254 -7.31 -20.69 12.60
C PHE A 254 -7.60 -21.58 11.38
N ARG A 255 -7.31 -21.09 10.16
CA ARG A 255 -7.57 -21.82 8.92
C ARG A 255 -6.43 -22.75 8.52
N CYS A 256 -5.25 -22.21 8.22
CA CYS A 256 -4.12 -23.01 7.75
C CYS A 256 -3.26 -23.59 8.88
N ARG A 257 -3.57 -23.26 10.15
CA ARG A 257 -2.87 -23.69 11.37
C ARG A 257 -1.39 -23.33 11.44
N ARG A 258 -0.86 -22.53 10.51
CA ARG A 258 0.49 -21.98 10.58
C ARG A 258 0.62 -21.06 11.79
N THR A 259 1.80 -21.13 12.41
CA THR A 259 2.13 -20.38 13.63
C THR A 259 3.14 -19.29 13.35
N TYR A 260 3.00 -18.16 14.02
CA TYR A 260 3.78 -16.94 13.84
C TYR A 260 4.25 -16.40 15.18
N ASN A 261 5.42 -15.76 15.18
CA ASN A 261 6.04 -15.20 16.38
C ASN A 261 5.52 -13.79 16.71
N LEU A 262 4.86 -13.14 15.75
CA LEU A 262 4.37 -11.77 15.83
C LEU A 262 2.93 -11.71 15.31
N LEU A 263 2.12 -10.85 15.92
CA LEU A 263 0.78 -10.54 15.45
C LEU A 263 0.86 -9.91 14.06
N SER A 264 1.79 -8.97 13.86
CA SER A 264 2.03 -8.35 12.56
C SER A 264 2.31 -9.37 11.45
N ALA A 265 3.03 -10.45 11.75
CA ALA A 265 3.30 -11.52 10.79
C ALA A 265 2.06 -12.39 10.48
N LEU A 266 1.22 -12.68 11.48
CA LEU A 266 -0.06 -13.36 11.26
C LEU A 266 -1.03 -12.49 10.44
N VAL A 267 -1.09 -11.19 10.75
CA VAL A 267 -1.93 -10.22 10.04
C VAL A 267 -1.47 -10.07 8.59
N GLN A 268 -0.16 -9.99 8.35
CA GLN A 268 0.41 -9.99 7.00
C GLN A 268 0.09 -11.27 6.21
N HIS A 269 0.10 -12.43 6.88
CA HIS A 269 -0.31 -13.68 6.25
C HIS A 269 -1.76 -13.64 5.75
N TRP A 270 -2.67 -13.02 6.51
CA TRP A 270 -4.05 -12.83 6.09
C TRP A 270 -4.20 -11.78 4.98
N GLU A 271 -3.42 -10.68 5.03
CA GLU A 271 -3.40 -9.66 3.98
C GLU A 271 -2.99 -10.22 2.63
N GLN A 272 -2.02 -11.11 2.60
CA GLN A 272 -1.52 -11.73 1.37
C GLN A 272 -2.42 -12.86 0.86
N SER A 273 -3.56 -13.13 1.51
CA SER A 273 -4.45 -14.26 1.20
C SER A 273 -3.71 -15.60 1.07
N ALA A 274 -2.55 -15.74 1.71
CA ALA A 274 -1.64 -16.89 1.59
C ALA A 274 -2.22 -18.18 2.25
N CYS A 275 -3.43 -18.07 2.77
CA CYS A 275 -4.26 -19.14 3.32
C CYS A 275 -5.27 -19.73 2.30
N GLY A 276 -5.38 -19.17 1.09
CA GLY A 276 -6.32 -19.63 0.06
C GLY A 276 -7.76 -19.16 0.25
N SER A 277 -8.01 -18.00 0.85
CA SER A 277 -9.37 -17.44 0.99
C SER A 277 -9.45 -15.95 0.65
N HIS A 278 -10.53 -15.55 -0.03
CA HIS A 278 -10.80 -14.16 -0.43
C HIS A 278 -11.27 -13.23 0.71
N ALA A 279 -11.59 -13.76 1.89
CA ALA A 279 -11.98 -12.95 3.06
C ALA A 279 -10.75 -12.65 3.92
N ASN A 280 -10.34 -11.38 4.01
CA ASN A 280 -9.21 -10.93 4.81
C ASN A 280 -9.65 -10.61 6.26
N PRO A 281 -9.42 -11.50 7.26
CA PRO A 281 -9.77 -11.23 8.65
C PRO A 281 -8.94 -10.11 9.30
N ALA A 282 -7.84 -9.66 8.68
CA ALA A 282 -6.97 -8.60 9.19
C ALA A 282 -7.71 -7.27 9.42
N THR A 283 -8.61 -6.89 8.52
CA THR A 283 -9.35 -5.61 8.61
C THR A 283 -10.38 -5.62 9.73
N LYS A 284 -10.93 -6.80 10.07
CA LYS A 284 -11.85 -6.99 11.21
C LYS A 284 -11.15 -6.91 12.56
N LEU A 285 -9.83 -7.13 12.61
CA LEU A 285 -9.04 -7.06 13.85
C LEU A 285 -8.59 -5.64 14.18
N VAL A 286 -8.57 -4.73 13.19
CA VAL A 286 -7.93 -3.41 13.30
C VAL A 286 -8.86 -2.27 12.84
N GLY A 287 -10.18 -2.47 12.95
CA GLY A 287 -11.21 -1.54 12.44
C GLY A 287 -11.66 -0.46 13.43
N ARG A 288 -12.46 0.49 12.91
CA ARG A 288 -13.00 1.68 13.62
C ARG A 288 -13.84 1.36 14.86
N GLN A 289 -14.35 0.13 15.02
CA GLN A 289 -15.21 -0.28 16.14
C GLN A 289 -15.16 -1.81 16.42
N ARG A 290 -14.02 -2.37 16.88
CA ARG A 290 -13.85 -3.62 17.69
C ARG A 290 -12.67 -4.48 17.21
N MET A 291 -11.91 -5.03 18.17
CA MET A 291 -10.85 -6.03 17.94
C MET A 291 -11.35 -7.49 17.93
N LEU A 292 -12.60 -7.74 18.32
CA LEU A 292 -13.29 -9.01 18.07
C LEU A 292 -14.75 -8.74 17.73
N GLY A 293 -15.18 -9.30 16.60
CA GLY A 293 -16.52 -9.15 16.06
C GLY A 293 -16.74 -10.18 14.95
N TYR A 294 -16.65 -11.46 15.29
CA TYR A 294 -17.20 -12.54 14.47
C TYR A 294 -18.43 -13.11 15.17
N PRO A 295 -19.64 -12.82 14.68
CA PRO A 295 -20.78 -13.71 14.85
C PRO A 295 -20.74 -14.84 13.81
N ALA A 296 -21.42 -15.91 14.19
CA ALA A 296 -21.31 -17.27 13.72
C ALA A 296 -21.62 -17.50 12.24
N HIS A 297 -21.11 -18.64 11.75
CA HIS A 297 -21.72 -19.39 10.66
C HIS A 297 -23.25 -19.38 10.79
N GLY A 298 -23.91 -18.92 9.73
CA GLY A 298 -25.25 -19.33 9.32
C GLY A 298 -25.11 -20.09 8.02
#